data_AF-A0A074YCD5-F1
#
_entry.id   AF-A0A074YCD5-F1
#
_cell.length_a   1.000
_cell.length_b   1.000
_cell.length_c   1.000
_cell.angle_alpha   90.00
_cell.angle_beta   90.00
_cell.angle_gamma   90.00
#
_symmetry.space_group_name_H-M   'P 1'
#
loop_
_entity.id
_entity.type
_entity.pdbx_description
1 polymer ?
#
loop_
_entity_poly.entity_id
_entity_poly.type
_entity_poly.pdbx_seq_one_letter_code
_entity_poly.pdbx_strand_id
1 'polypeptide(L)'
;MPPPPLTLGKEAAIFADSSGLRFLRPRPQDAPNGGHWVGGWKLGTGAYGQVSLWLFIDSATHAPLASVAIKDTASSKPTIEEGVYEGIYERLVEKCMDFGVDPGRSRGQADPAERFCKEAYLQGTMTVPNSTEEMFSVPLYGWARKQPSIYGDAYQHYRLYMPSYEYGDLNGLISAHRRKGRAVPEPFIWHTLECLLKAAKQLEVQAREHARPRDSDVIVVFDMKPDNILLAPPDRDSSFPIYPRPHLADLGGACLTNRYDAKNINHNMSFQRTQGYDAPEMTYEAPLKPGTLRGTCTNLWQIGRVAEALMKLEPWFKPIDYGKMVHLEDRSISILSWQGSLPGQNYSAALRMIIRDCLKFEPSARPGLETLLPEIEQNKPLHCQGIDKYGSDDWFKIERTKANARDIGKPPPHIDSPETEASRREERELKRRLDKAAPWLRTWTLQEGEELCKLNVFPDENLEVEYRPKNNFWTTDENYNVYATDEVTFIHPLPYRIVAGAPRRVVSQETTFLKIGDLHLVSNTAQGGAPLS
;
A
#
# COMPACT_ATOMS: atom_id res chain seq x y z
N MET A 1 -3.53 -16.11 -21.51
CA MET A 1 -4.97 -15.96 -21.20
C MET A 1 -5.15 -16.01 -19.69
N PRO A 2 -6.13 -15.31 -19.10
CA PRO A 2 -6.44 -15.49 -17.68
C PRO A 2 -6.82 -16.95 -17.40
N PRO A 3 -6.55 -17.49 -16.18
CA PRO A 3 -7.05 -18.80 -15.77
C PRO A 3 -8.59 -18.82 -15.76
N PRO A 4 -9.21 -20.00 -15.90
CA PRO A 4 -10.64 -20.12 -15.67
C PRO A 4 -10.99 -19.74 -14.22
N PRO A 5 -12.21 -19.22 -13.95
CA PRO A 5 -12.68 -19.00 -12.59
C PRO A 5 -12.57 -20.28 -11.75
N LEU A 6 -12.13 -20.13 -10.51
CA LEU A 6 -12.05 -21.26 -9.59
C LEU A 6 -13.44 -21.65 -9.09
N THR A 7 -13.63 -22.94 -8.82
CA THR A 7 -14.81 -23.40 -8.08
C THR A 7 -14.67 -23.04 -6.61
N LEU A 8 -15.78 -22.90 -5.88
CA LEU A 8 -15.77 -22.60 -4.45
C LEU A 8 -14.89 -23.57 -3.64
N GLY A 9 -14.91 -24.87 -3.99
CA GLY A 9 -14.06 -25.87 -3.33
C GLY A 9 -12.56 -25.64 -3.57
N LYS A 10 -12.17 -25.17 -4.76
CA LYS A 10 -10.78 -24.82 -5.07
C LYS A 10 -10.36 -23.52 -4.38
N GLU A 11 -11.23 -22.52 -4.32
CA GLU A 11 -10.99 -21.30 -3.54
C GLU A 11 -10.81 -21.62 -2.05
N ALA A 12 -11.70 -22.44 -1.47
CA ALA A 12 -11.58 -22.88 -0.08
C ALA A 12 -10.27 -23.63 0.19
N ALA A 13 -9.82 -24.48 -0.75
CA ALA A 13 -8.54 -25.18 -0.61
C ALA A 13 -7.34 -24.21 -0.63
N ILE A 14 -7.37 -23.16 -1.45
CA ILE A 14 -6.36 -22.10 -1.42
C ILE A 14 -6.36 -21.42 -0.06
N PHE A 15 -7.53 -21.02 0.44
CA PHE A 15 -7.64 -20.29 1.70
C PHE A 15 -7.33 -21.14 2.94
N ALA A 16 -7.47 -22.46 2.87
CA ALA A 16 -7.10 -23.36 3.97
C ALA A 16 -5.59 -23.71 4.02
N ASP A 17 -4.83 -23.45 2.95
CA ASP A 17 -3.43 -23.87 2.85
C ASP A 17 -2.47 -22.90 3.54
N SER A 18 -2.04 -23.30 4.74
CA SER A 18 -1.09 -22.59 5.62
C SER A 18 0.39 -22.90 5.32
N SER A 19 0.69 -23.61 4.23
CA SER A 19 2.07 -23.94 3.87
C SER A 19 2.94 -22.70 3.70
N GLY A 20 4.26 -22.87 3.81
CA GLY A 20 5.22 -21.79 3.68
C GLY A 20 5.34 -20.84 4.89
N LEU A 21 4.25 -20.63 5.66
CA LEU A 21 4.26 -19.74 6.84
C LEU A 21 5.33 -20.09 7.88
N ARG A 22 5.67 -21.37 8.03
CA ARG A 22 6.76 -21.86 8.90
C ARG A 22 8.17 -21.42 8.51
N PHE A 23 8.34 -20.89 7.30
CA PHE A 23 9.62 -20.47 6.73
C PHE A 23 9.85 -18.96 6.80
N LEU A 24 8.81 -18.18 7.14
CA LEU A 24 8.91 -16.72 7.29
C LEU A 24 10.01 -16.33 8.27
N ARG A 25 10.72 -15.25 7.94
CA ARG A 25 11.85 -14.70 8.71
C ARG A 25 11.66 -13.19 8.97
N PRO A 26 11.96 -12.70 10.19
CA PRO A 26 12.21 -13.50 11.39
C PRO A 26 11.00 -14.39 11.70
N ARG A 27 11.25 -15.60 12.23
CA ARG A 27 10.11 -16.33 12.80
C ARG A 27 9.56 -15.42 13.90
N PRO A 28 8.24 -15.38 14.13
CA PRO A 28 7.67 -14.71 15.30
C PRO A 28 8.08 -15.33 16.66
N GLN A 29 9.31 -15.83 16.80
CA GLN A 29 9.91 -16.49 17.96
C GLN A 29 9.96 -15.60 19.20
N ASP A 30 9.59 -14.32 19.10
CA ASP A 30 9.33 -13.43 20.24
C ASP A 30 7.93 -13.66 20.88
N ALA A 31 7.15 -14.65 20.44
CA ALA A 31 5.91 -15.05 21.11
C ALA A 31 6.23 -15.77 22.44
N PRO A 32 6.09 -15.10 23.61
CA PRO A 32 6.59 -15.61 24.89
C PRO A 32 5.95 -16.94 25.30
N ASN A 33 4.75 -17.23 24.78
CA ASN A 33 3.95 -18.41 25.13
C ASN A 33 3.71 -19.34 23.92
N GLY A 34 4.53 -19.20 22.88
CA GLY A 34 4.26 -19.81 21.58
C GLY A 34 3.10 -19.13 20.85
N GLY A 35 3.00 -19.37 19.55
CA GLY A 35 1.94 -18.80 18.72
C GLY A 35 1.64 -19.69 17.54
N HIS A 36 0.52 -19.40 16.89
CA HIS A 36 0.05 -20.16 15.74
C HIS A 36 -0.56 -19.24 14.69
N TRP A 37 -0.56 -19.70 13.44
CA TRP A 37 -1.17 -18.98 12.33
C TRP A 37 -2.65 -19.32 12.23
N VAL A 38 -3.47 -18.28 12.20
CA VAL A 38 -4.89 -18.34 11.84
C VAL A 38 -5.09 -17.49 10.59
N GLY A 39 -5.94 -17.92 9.66
CA GLY A 39 -5.98 -17.24 8.37
C GLY A 39 -6.91 -17.85 7.33
N GLY A 40 -6.65 -17.44 6.09
CA GLY A 40 -7.48 -17.80 4.94
C GLY A 40 -8.54 -16.77 4.61
N TRP A 41 -8.52 -15.60 5.23
CA TRP A 41 -9.48 -14.53 4.92
C TRP A 41 -9.14 -13.90 3.58
N LYS A 42 -10.12 -13.85 2.67
CA LYS A 42 -9.95 -13.23 1.36
C LYS A 42 -9.70 -11.72 1.51
N LEU A 43 -8.56 -11.26 0.99
CA LEU A 43 -8.21 -9.83 0.90
C LEU A 43 -8.57 -9.24 -0.47
N GLY A 44 -8.43 -10.03 -1.53
CA GLY A 44 -8.66 -9.54 -2.88
C GLY A 44 -8.62 -10.64 -3.94
N THR A 45 -9.10 -10.29 -5.13
CA THR A 45 -9.03 -11.15 -6.31
C THR A 45 -8.54 -10.30 -7.48
N GLY A 46 -7.59 -10.83 -8.23
CA GLY A 46 -7.13 -10.27 -9.50
C GLY A 46 -7.44 -11.21 -10.66
N ALA A 47 -7.16 -10.78 -11.88
CA ALA A 47 -7.41 -11.58 -13.09
C ALA A 47 -6.63 -12.91 -13.13
N TYR A 48 -5.55 -13.02 -12.36
CA TYR A 48 -4.65 -14.17 -12.36
C TYR A 48 -4.57 -14.89 -11.01
N GLY A 49 -5.35 -14.50 -10.02
CA GLY A 49 -5.18 -15.07 -8.69
C GLY A 49 -5.97 -14.40 -7.59
N GLN A 50 -5.65 -14.77 -6.36
CA GLN A 50 -6.33 -14.30 -5.16
C GLN A 50 -5.36 -14.09 -4.02
N VAL A 51 -5.73 -13.21 -3.10
CA VAL A 51 -4.91 -12.83 -1.96
C VAL A 51 -5.65 -13.18 -0.67
N SER A 52 -4.94 -13.78 0.28
CA SER A 52 -5.46 -14.13 1.60
C SER A 52 -4.64 -13.52 2.73
N LEU A 53 -5.30 -13.17 3.84
CA LEU A 53 -4.69 -12.71 5.08
C LEU A 53 -4.47 -13.88 6.02
N TRP A 54 -3.31 -13.87 6.66
CA TRP A 54 -2.93 -14.75 7.75
C TRP A 54 -2.36 -13.92 8.89
N LEU A 55 -2.77 -14.23 10.12
CA LEU A 55 -2.31 -13.60 11.35
C LEU A 55 -1.61 -14.64 12.20
N PHE A 56 -0.43 -14.30 12.72
CA PHE A 56 0.21 -15.07 13.76
C PHE A 56 -0.25 -14.52 15.10
N ILE A 57 -0.89 -15.35 15.92
CA ILE A 57 -1.44 -14.94 17.21
C ILE A 57 -0.68 -15.60 18.35
N ASP A 58 -0.50 -14.86 19.44
CA ASP A 58 0.01 -15.40 20.71
C ASP A 58 -1.01 -16.40 21.29
N SER A 59 -0.55 -17.59 21.67
CA SER A 59 -1.47 -18.64 22.12
C SER A 59 -2.11 -18.37 23.48
N ALA A 60 -1.55 -17.49 24.31
CA ALA A 60 -2.08 -17.21 25.64
C ALA A 60 -3.06 -16.02 25.64
N THR A 61 -2.72 -14.98 24.88
CA THR A 61 -3.49 -13.71 24.85
C THR A 61 -4.38 -13.58 23.63
N HIS A 62 -4.18 -14.43 22.61
CA HIS A 62 -4.77 -14.30 21.27
C HIS A 62 -4.46 -12.96 20.58
N ALA A 63 -3.47 -12.22 21.07
CA ALA A 63 -3.06 -10.97 20.45
C ALA A 63 -2.35 -11.26 19.12
N PRO A 64 -2.68 -10.53 18.05
CA PRO A 64 -1.97 -10.66 16.78
C PRO A 64 -0.56 -10.05 16.89
N LEU A 65 0.44 -10.86 16.56
CA LEU A 65 1.87 -10.53 16.65
C LEU A 65 2.48 -10.24 15.28
N ALA A 66 1.96 -10.85 14.22
CA ALA A 66 2.40 -10.62 12.85
C ALA A 66 1.27 -10.88 11.85
N SER A 67 1.38 -10.29 10.67
CA SER A 67 0.44 -10.51 9.57
C SER A 67 1.18 -10.77 8.27
N VAL A 68 0.59 -11.63 7.42
CA VAL A 68 1.09 -11.95 6.09
C VAL A 68 -0.06 -12.00 5.11
N ALA A 69 0.15 -11.35 3.97
CA ALA A 69 -0.64 -11.54 2.77
C ALA A 69 -0.02 -12.66 1.92
N ILE A 70 -0.83 -13.64 1.53
CA ILE A 70 -0.43 -14.70 0.61
C ILE A 70 -1.15 -14.48 -0.71
N LYS A 71 -0.39 -14.24 -1.78
CA LYS A 71 -0.90 -14.15 -3.16
C LYS A 71 -0.73 -15.48 -3.87
N ASP A 72 -1.84 -16.14 -4.16
CA ASP A 72 -1.91 -17.35 -4.97
C ASP A 72 -2.17 -16.95 -6.43
N THR A 73 -1.20 -17.16 -7.31
CA THR A 73 -1.24 -16.70 -8.70
C THR A 73 -1.07 -17.84 -9.70
N ALA A 74 -1.82 -17.76 -10.79
CA ALA A 74 -1.77 -18.66 -11.93
C ALA A 74 -0.96 -18.04 -13.07
N SER A 75 0.05 -18.75 -13.53
CA SER A 75 0.89 -18.31 -14.64
C SER A 75 0.94 -19.36 -15.73
N SER A 76 0.56 -18.99 -16.96
CA SER A 76 0.79 -19.83 -18.14
C SER A 76 2.15 -19.55 -18.80
N LYS A 77 3.03 -18.77 -18.14
CA LYS A 77 4.35 -18.41 -18.67
C LYS A 77 5.35 -19.53 -18.39
N PRO A 78 6.42 -19.65 -19.20
CA PRO A 78 7.49 -20.61 -18.96
C PRO A 78 8.10 -20.44 -17.56
N THR A 79 8.57 -21.56 -17.00
CA THR A 79 9.28 -21.65 -15.73
C THR A 79 10.79 -21.62 -15.88
N ILE A 80 11.26 -21.46 -17.12
CA ILE A 80 12.67 -21.30 -17.45
C ILE A 80 13.10 -19.85 -17.28
N GLU A 81 14.24 -19.67 -16.64
CA GLU A 81 14.92 -18.38 -16.51
C GLU A 81 15.69 -18.07 -17.81
N GLU A 82 15.44 -16.91 -18.43
CA GLU A 82 16.08 -16.52 -19.69
C GLU A 82 16.45 -15.02 -19.75
N GLY A 83 17.51 -14.73 -20.50
CA GLY A 83 17.84 -13.37 -20.94
C GLY A 83 18.21 -12.45 -19.78
N VAL A 84 17.53 -11.31 -19.67
CA VAL A 84 17.82 -10.29 -18.64
C VAL A 84 17.54 -10.75 -17.21
N TYR A 85 16.85 -11.89 -17.03
CA TYR A 85 16.53 -12.43 -15.71
C TYR A 85 17.58 -13.39 -15.16
N GLU A 86 18.55 -13.80 -15.96
CA GLU A 86 19.58 -14.78 -15.58
C GLU A 86 20.40 -14.33 -14.35
N GLY A 87 20.50 -15.20 -13.36
CA GLY A 87 21.30 -15.00 -12.15
C GLY A 87 20.54 -14.34 -11.01
N ILE A 88 19.26 -14.03 -11.19
CA ILE A 88 18.43 -13.45 -10.13
C ILE A 88 18.05 -14.53 -9.11
N TYR A 89 17.81 -15.77 -9.52
CA TYR A 89 17.41 -16.84 -8.62
C TYR A 89 18.39 -17.02 -7.45
N GLU A 90 19.69 -17.05 -7.74
CA GLU A 90 20.74 -17.23 -6.74
C GLU A 90 20.68 -16.14 -5.67
N ARG A 91 20.41 -14.88 -6.07
CA ARG A 91 20.22 -13.75 -5.15
C ARG A 91 18.98 -13.94 -4.27
N LEU A 92 17.90 -14.51 -4.81
CA LEU A 92 16.70 -14.80 -4.01
C LEU A 92 16.94 -15.93 -3.00
N VAL A 93 17.77 -16.92 -3.36
CA VAL A 93 18.20 -17.97 -2.42
C VAL A 93 19.05 -17.39 -1.30
N GLU A 94 19.99 -16.49 -1.60
CA GLU A 94 20.78 -15.76 -0.60
C GLU A 94 19.89 -14.98 0.36
N LYS A 95 18.80 -14.38 -0.14
CA LYS A 95 17.77 -13.70 0.66
C LYS A 95 16.80 -14.65 1.38
N CYS A 96 17.03 -15.96 1.32
CA CYS A 96 16.21 -17.01 1.94
C CYS A 96 14.76 -17.07 1.44
N MET A 97 14.50 -16.65 0.20
CA MET A 97 13.15 -16.51 -0.34
C MET A 97 12.57 -17.78 -0.98
N ASP A 98 13.40 -18.80 -1.28
CA ASP A 98 12.89 -20.07 -1.81
C ASP A 98 12.22 -20.92 -0.73
N PHE A 99 10.88 -20.98 -0.75
CA PHE A 99 10.07 -21.80 0.15
C PHE A 99 9.66 -23.14 -0.48
N GLY A 100 10.22 -23.49 -1.64
CA GLY A 100 9.92 -24.68 -2.42
C GLY A 100 9.35 -24.33 -3.79
N VAL A 101 10.12 -23.62 -4.62
CA VAL A 101 9.72 -23.34 -6.01
C VAL A 101 9.82 -24.56 -6.93
N ASP A 102 10.69 -25.50 -6.59
CA ASP A 102 10.78 -26.80 -7.23
C ASP A 102 10.42 -27.89 -6.22
N PRO A 103 9.18 -28.42 -6.28
CA PRO A 103 8.73 -29.46 -5.35
C PRO A 103 9.56 -30.75 -5.40
N GLY A 104 10.31 -30.99 -6.49
CA GLY A 104 11.16 -32.17 -6.65
C GLY A 104 12.57 -32.01 -6.06
N ARG A 105 12.91 -30.83 -5.53
CA ARG A 105 14.25 -30.50 -5.04
C ARG A 105 14.22 -29.92 -3.62
N SER A 106 15.38 -29.93 -2.97
CA SER A 106 15.58 -29.18 -1.74
C SER A 106 15.50 -27.67 -1.99
N ARG A 107 15.04 -26.90 -0.99
CA ARG A 107 15.04 -25.43 -1.05
C ARG A 107 16.45 -24.90 -1.33
N GLY A 108 16.53 -23.90 -2.19
CA GLY A 108 17.77 -23.31 -2.70
C GLY A 108 18.38 -24.09 -3.87
N GLN A 109 17.80 -25.22 -4.28
CA GLN A 109 18.38 -26.13 -5.27
C GLN A 109 17.41 -26.40 -6.45
N ALA A 110 16.50 -25.47 -6.73
CA ALA A 110 15.56 -25.59 -7.83
C ALA A 110 16.27 -25.66 -9.20
N ASP A 111 15.74 -26.52 -10.08
CA ASP A 111 16.23 -26.65 -11.45
C ASP A 111 16.01 -25.34 -12.23
N PRO A 112 16.99 -24.84 -13.02
CA PRO A 112 16.81 -23.68 -13.89
C PRO A 112 15.59 -23.73 -14.81
N ALA A 113 15.13 -24.93 -15.18
CA ALA A 113 13.92 -25.10 -15.99
C ALA A 113 12.60 -24.91 -15.21
N GLU A 114 12.67 -24.89 -13.88
CA GLU A 114 11.50 -25.06 -12.99
C GLU A 114 11.33 -23.89 -11.99
N ARG A 115 12.24 -22.91 -11.99
CA ARG A 115 12.40 -21.93 -10.92
C ARG A 115 11.92 -20.50 -11.24
N PHE A 116 11.55 -20.20 -12.47
CA PHE A 116 11.24 -18.82 -12.89
C PHE A 116 9.78 -18.43 -12.63
N CYS A 117 9.58 -17.34 -11.89
CA CYS A 117 8.29 -16.66 -11.75
C CYS A 117 8.51 -15.14 -11.81
N LYS A 118 8.22 -14.52 -12.94
CA LYS A 118 8.54 -13.09 -13.19
C LYS A 118 8.18 -12.15 -12.03
N GLU A 119 6.98 -12.30 -11.46
CA GLU A 119 6.52 -11.41 -10.38
C GLU A 119 7.45 -11.45 -9.17
N ALA A 120 7.77 -12.63 -8.65
CA ALA A 120 8.61 -12.70 -7.46
C ALA A 120 10.12 -12.63 -7.76
N TYR A 121 10.56 -12.78 -9.03
CA TYR A 121 11.88 -12.30 -9.45
C TYR A 121 11.98 -10.80 -9.22
N LEU A 122 11.04 -10.04 -9.78
CA LEU A 122 11.03 -8.58 -9.68
C LEU A 122 10.79 -8.11 -8.24
N GLN A 123 9.85 -8.71 -7.53
CA GLN A 123 9.55 -8.37 -6.13
C GLN A 123 10.72 -8.71 -5.20
N GLY A 124 11.35 -9.86 -5.40
CA GLY A 124 12.51 -10.29 -4.63
C GLY A 124 13.76 -9.47 -4.94
N THR A 125 13.94 -9.02 -6.19
CA THR A 125 14.98 -8.03 -6.55
C THR A 125 14.79 -6.74 -5.76
N MET A 126 13.55 -6.23 -5.70
CA MET A 126 13.22 -5.01 -4.95
C MET A 126 13.24 -5.17 -3.42
N THR A 127 13.35 -6.40 -2.91
CA THR A 127 13.42 -6.64 -1.47
C THR A 127 14.85 -6.66 -1.01
N VAL A 128 15.23 -5.73 -0.13
CA VAL A 128 16.56 -5.64 0.46
C VAL A 128 16.45 -5.97 1.96
N PRO A 129 16.74 -7.22 2.39
CA PRO A 129 16.69 -7.59 3.79
C PRO A 129 17.62 -6.70 4.64
N ASN A 130 17.14 -6.24 5.79
CA ASN A 130 17.89 -5.39 6.73
C ASN A 130 18.37 -4.05 6.14
N SER A 131 17.69 -3.54 5.12
CA SER A 131 17.96 -2.20 4.60
C SER A 131 17.79 -1.15 5.69
N THR A 132 18.73 -0.20 5.78
CA THR A 132 18.61 1.00 6.61
C THR A 132 17.79 2.09 5.94
N GLU A 133 17.55 1.96 4.64
CA GLU A 133 16.68 2.83 3.86
C GLU A 133 15.35 2.12 3.56
N GLU A 134 14.24 2.84 3.65
CA GLU A 134 12.94 2.28 3.30
C GLU A 134 12.85 1.97 1.80
N MET A 135 12.44 0.75 1.48
CA MET A 135 12.15 0.33 0.10
C MET A 135 10.68 0.60 -0.21
N PHE A 136 10.39 1.52 -1.13
CA PHE A 136 9.02 1.94 -1.49
C PHE A 136 8.32 0.96 -2.45
N SER A 137 8.50 -0.33 -2.20
CA SER A 137 7.83 -1.44 -2.87
C SER A 137 7.52 -2.53 -1.86
N VAL A 138 6.40 -3.23 -2.00
CA VAL A 138 5.99 -4.26 -1.05
C VAL A 138 7.04 -5.39 -1.02
N PRO A 139 7.68 -5.71 0.10
CA PRO A 139 8.72 -6.75 0.11
C PRO A 139 8.15 -8.15 -0.12
N LEU A 140 8.97 -9.03 -0.66
CA LEU A 140 8.72 -10.46 -0.78
C LEU A 140 9.38 -11.17 0.42
N TYR A 141 8.60 -11.89 1.22
CA TYR A 141 9.13 -12.75 2.28
C TYR A 141 9.58 -14.11 1.76
N GLY A 142 8.94 -14.59 0.70
CA GLY A 142 9.33 -15.81 0.01
C GLY A 142 8.29 -16.23 -1.02
N TRP A 143 8.56 -17.34 -1.69
CA TRP A 143 7.65 -17.94 -2.66
C TRP A 143 7.74 -19.45 -2.74
N ALA A 144 6.68 -20.08 -3.22
CA ALA A 144 6.68 -21.50 -3.52
C ALA A 144 5.87 -21.77 -4.79
N ARG A 145 6.05 -22.95 -5.36
CA ARG A 145 5.22 -23.45 -6.45
C ARG A 145 4.44 -24.67 -5.97
N LYS A 146 3.20 -24.78 -6.42
CA LYS A 146 2.29 -25.88 -6.08
C LYS A 146 2.09 -26.79 -7.28
N GLN A 147 2.26 -28.08 -7.04
CA GLN A 147 1.99 -29.14 -8.00
C GLN A 147 1.14 -30.24 -7.33
N PRO A 148 0.11 -30.77 -8.00
CA PRO A 148 -0.44 -30.27 -9.27
C PRO A 148 -1.05 -28.87 -9.11
N SER A 149 -1.16 -28.13 -10.22
CA SER A 149 -1.75 -26.79 -10.21
C SER A 149 -3.26 -26.86 -10.01
N ILE A 150 -3.78 -26.09 -9.05
CA ILE A 150 -5.22 -26.01 -8.82
C ILE A 150 -5.97 -25.31 -9.98
N TYR A 151 -5.24 -24.51 -10.77
CA TYR A 151 -5.73 -23.82 -11.96
C TYR A 151 -5.73 -24.70 -13.23
N GLY A 152 -5.29 -25.95 -13.12
CA GLY A 152 -5.19 -26.92 -14.22
C GLY A 152 -3.81 -26.96 -14.86
N ASP A 153 -3.56 -28.00 -15.67
CA ASP A 153 -2.23 -28.37 -16.17
C ASP A 153 -1.59 -27.32 -17.11
N ALA A 154 -2.40 -26.43 -17.69
CA ALA A 154 -1.91 -25.33 -18.53
C ALA A 154 -1.32 -24.15 -17.72
N TYR A 155 -1.42 -24.18 -16.39
CA TYR A 155 -1.01 -23.09 -15.51
C TYR A 155 -0.11 -23.60 -14.40
N GLN A 156 0.94 -22.84 -14.11
CA GLN A 156 1.72 -22.95 -12.89
C GLN A 156 1.00 -22.23 -11.76
N HIS A 157 0.98 -22.83 -10.57
CA HIS A 157 0.42 -22.20 -9.36
C HIS A 157 1.57 -21.75 -8.46
N TYR A 158 1.77 -20.44 -8.35
CA TYR A 158 2.74 -19.85 -7.44
C TYR A 158 2.06 -19.25 -6.22
N ARG A 159 2.77 -19.28 -5.11
CA ARG A 159 2.35 -18.73 -3.81
C ARG A 159 3.41 -17.75 -3.35
N LEU A 160 3.07 -16.47 -3.28
CA LEU A 160 3.98 -15.38 -2.87
C LEU A 160 3.56 -14.89 -1.48
N TYR A 161 4.53 -14.75 -0.58
CA TYR A 161 4.31 -14.32 0.80
C TYR A 161 4.83 -12.90 0.97
N MET A 162 3.99 -11.99 1.44
CA MET A 162 4.26 -10.55 1.48
C MET A 162 3.67 -9.97 2.78
N PRO A 163 4.11 -8.81 3.28
CA PRO A 163 3.43 -8.13 4.37
C PRO A 163 1.99 -7.78 4.00
N SER A 164 1.11 -7.79 4.99
CA SER A 164 -0.23 -7.21 4.84
C SER A 164 -0.16 -5.70 4.99
N TYR A 165 -0.66 -4.97 4.00
CA TYR A 165 -0.73 -3.51 4.03
C TYR A 165 -2.13 -3.09 4.42
N GLU A 166 -2.25 -2.80 5.69
CA GLU A 166 -3.50 -2.57 6.38
C GLU A 166 -4.23 -1.33 5.83
N TYR A 167 -3.54 -0.23 5.55
CA TYR A 167 -4.19 1.02 5.17
C TYR A 167 -4.83 0.99 3.77
N GLY A 168 -4.81 -0.17 3.11
CA GLY A 168 -5.44 -0.44 1.84
C GLY A 168 -4.58 0.03 0.70
N ASP A 169 -5.23 0.58 -0.32
CA ASP A 169 -4.61 1.08 -1.53
C ASP A 169 -5.05 2.54 -1.80
N LEU A 170 -4.32 3.22 -2.69
CA LEU A 170 -4.65 4.61 -3.04
C LEU A 170 -6.03 4.73 -3.71
N ASN A 171 -6.52 3.72 -4.43
CA ASN A 171 -7.88 3.76 -5.00
C ASN A 171 -8.95 3.80 -3.89
N GLY A 172 -8.76 3.04 -2.82
CA GLY A 172 -9.58 3.03 -1.62
C GLY A 172 -9.59 4.39 -0.90
N LEU A 173 -8.42 5.04 -0.79
CA LEU A 173 -8.26 6.38 -0.23
C LEU A 173 -8.96 7.44 -1.11
N ILE A 174 -8.74 7.42 -2.42
CA ILE A 174 -9.45 8.29 -3.39
C ILE A 174 -10.96 8.12 -3.25
N SER A 175 -11.43 6.88 -3.17
CA SER A 175 -12.85 6.56 -3.01
C SER A 175 -13.42 7.02 -1.65
N ALA A 176 -12.60 7.07 -0.60
CA ALA A 176 -13.00 7.61 0.70
C ALA A 176 -13.17 9.13 0.66
N HIS A 177 -12.17 9.85 0.13
CA HIS A 177 -12.22 11.30 -0.06
C HIS A 177 -13.39 11.72 -0.95
N ARG A 178 -13.59 11.03 -2.08
CA ARG A 178 -14.71 11.27 -3.00
C ARG A 178 -16.06 11.13 -2.29
N ARG A 179 -16.26 10.06 -1.51
CA ARG A 179 -17.51 9.84 -0.75
C ARG A 179 -17.74 10.90 0.33
N LYS A 180 -16.67 11.45 0.90
CA LYS A 180 -16.72 12.53 1.89
C LYS A 180 -16.85 13.92 1.27
N GLY A 181 -16.74 14.05 -0.05
CA GLY A 181 -16.76 15.34 -0.73
C GLY A 181 -15.60 16.25 -0.34
N ARG A 182 -14.44 15.67 -0.04
CA ARG A 182 -13.25 16.40 0.43
C ARG A 182 -12.08 16.13 -0.51
N ALA A 183 -11.30 17.17 -0.80
CA ALA A 183 -10.02 17.02 -1.50
C ALA A 183 -9.08 16.07 -0.74
N VAL A 184 -8.18 15.42 -1.47
CA VAL A 184 -6.96 14.86 -0.84
C VAL A 184 -6.08 16.05 -0.44
N PRO A 185 -5.54 16.10 0.79
CA PRO A 185 -4.65 17.16 1.22
C PRO A 185 -3.43 17.26 0.30
N GLU A 186 -3.09 18.46 -0.16
CA GLU A 186 -1.90 18.69 -0.95
C GLU A 186 -0.61 18.09 -0.35
N PRO A 187 -0.36 18.19 0.99
CA PRO A 187 0.84 17.58 1.59
C PRO A 187 0.92 16.06 1.37
N PHE A 188 -0.22 15.36 1.36
CA PHE A 188 -0.26 13.92 1.09
C PHE A 188 0.08 13.58 -0.37
N ILE A 189 -0.25 14.47 -1.32
CA ILE A 189 0.14 14.31 -2.73
C ILE A 189 1.65 14.50 -2.89
N TRP A 190 2.23 15.48 -2.20
CA TRP A 190 3.69 15.65 -2.14
C TRP A 190 4.40 14.43 -1.55
N HIS A 191 3.89 13.92 -0.41
CA HIS A 191 4.38 12.68 0.19
C HIS A 191 4.32 11.50 -0.78
N THR A 192 3.19 11.36 -1.50
CA THR A 192 3.02 10.28 -2.48
C THR A 192 4.01 10.39 -3.64
N LEU A 193 4.19 11.59 -4.20
CA LEU A 193 5.17 11.84 -5.25
C LEU A 193 6.59 11.49 -4.78
N GLU A 194 6.98 11.93 -3.57
CA GLU A 194 8.28 11.62 -2.99
C GLU A 194 8.52 10.11 -2.89
N CYS A 195 7.58 9.38 -2.27
CA CYS A 195 7.68 7.93 -2.10
C CYS A 195 7.78 7.21 -3.46
N LEU A 196 6.94 7.57 -4.43
CA LEU A 196 6.94 6.90 -5.73
C LEU A 196 8.15 7.27 -6.59
N LEU A 197 8.68 8.49 -6.50
CA LEU A 197 9.94 8.84 -7.18
C LEU A 197 11.14 8.14 -6.54
N LYS A 198 11.17 8.00 -5.21
CA LYS A 198 12.16 7.17 -4.52
C LYS A 198 12.03 5.69 -4.95
N ALA A 199 10.81 5.17 -5.08
CA ALA A 199 10.55 3.84 -5.64
C ALA A 199 11.09 3.70 -7.07
N ALA A 200 10.85 4.69 -7.93
CA ALA A 200 11.39 4.71 -9.30
C ALA A 200 12.92 4.71 -9.32
N LYS A 201 13.58 5.43 -8.39
CA LYS A 201 15.02 5.36 -8.24
C LYS A 201 15.50 3.97 -7.80
N GLN A 202 14.80 3.38 -6.85
CA GLN A 202 15.10 2.03 -6.36
C GLN A 202 14.90 0.98 -7.47
N LEU A 203 13.90 1.12 -8.35
CA LEU A 203 13.71 0.26 -9.52
C LEU A 203 14.88 0.33 -10.53
N GLU A 204 15.62 1.44 -10.60
CA GLU A 204 16.87 1.51 -11.38
C GLU A 204 18.03 0.84 -10.66
N VAL A 205 18.20 1.15 -9.38
CA VAL A 205 19.35 0.69 -8.58
C VAL A 205 19.28 -0.82 -8.40
N GLN A 206 18.14 -1.33 -7.90
CA GLN A 206 17.99 -2.76 -7.60
C GLN A 206 17.97 -3.63 -8.86
N ALA A 207 17.53 -3.09 -10.01
CA ALA A 207 17.61 -3.79 -11.30
C ALA A 207 19.05 -4.15 -11.70
N ARG A 208 20.05 -3.49 -11.10
CA ARG A 208 21.49 -3.68 -11.36
C ARG A 208 22.17 -4.53 -10.28
N GLU A 209 21.42 -5.00 -9.29
CA GLU A 209 21.93 -5.79 -8.16
C GLU A 209 21.83 -7.31 -8.41
N HIS A 210 22.37 -7.75 -9.56
CA HIS A 210 22.42 -9.17 -9.94
C HIS A 210 23.78 -9.54 -10.55
N ALA A 211 23.97 -10.82 -10.88
CA ALA A 211 25.28 -11.35 -11.29
C ALA A 211 25.77 -10.83 -12.66
N ARG A 212 24.90 -10.28 -13.50
CA ARG A 212 25.23 -9.84 -14.88
C ARG A 212 24.61 -8.48 -15.22
N PRO A 213 24.84 -7.44 -14.40
CA PRO A 213 24.11 -6.19 -14.54
C PRO A 213 24.58 -5.40 -15.75
N ARG A 214 23.68 -4.60 -16.31
CA ARG A 214 24.01 -3.58 -17.31
C ARG A 214 23.71 -2.21 -16.74
N ASP A 215 24.49 -1.21 -17.10
CA ASP A 215 24.33 0.18 -16.61
C ASP A 215 22.97 0.81 -16.92
N SER A 216 22.23 0.23 -17.86
CA SER A 216 20.88 0.66 -18.26
C SER A 216 19.77 -0.31 -17.85
N ASP A 217 20.07 -1.31 -17.03
CA ASP A 217 19.04 -2.17 -16.45
C ASP A 217 18.09 -1.33 -15.59
N VAL A 218 16.79 -1.60 -15.76
CA VAL A 218 15.69 -0.95 -15.06
C VAL A 218 14.49 -1.88 -15.01
N ILE A 219 13.77 -1.87 -13.89
CA ILE A 219 12.43 -2.47 -13.80
C ILE A 219 11.40 -1.43 -14.21
N VAL A 220 10.66 -1.71 -15.29
CA VAL A 220 9.54 -0.89 -15.75
C VAL A 220 8.23 -1.55 -15.32
N VAL A 221 7.40 -0.79 -14.60
CA VAL A 221 6.22 -1.35 -13.91
C VAL A 221 5.08 -1.67 -14.87
N PHE A 222 4.86 -0.81 -15.87
CA PHE A 222 3.80 -0.87 -16.87
C PHE A 222 2.35 -0.81 -16.38
N ASP A 223 2.06 -1.20 -15.14
CA ASP A 223 0.71 -1.14 -14.56
C ASP A 223 0.68 -0.34 -13.25
N MET A 224 1.45 0.75 -13.17
CA MET A 224 1.41 1.64 -12.00
C MET A 224 0.13 2.49 -12.04
N LYS A 225 -0.75 2.24 -11.07
CA LYS A 225 -2.07 2.88 -10.90
C LYS A 225 -2.47 2.83 -9.43
N PRO A 226 -3.46 3.62 -8.98
CA PRO A 226 -3.84 3.69 -7.56
C PRO A 226 -4.14 2.34 -6.89
N ASP A 227 -4.75 1.38 -7.61
CA ASP A 227 -5.03 0.02 -7.10
C ASP A 227 -3.76 -0.79 -6.78
N ASN A 228 -2.65 -0.49 -7.47
CA ASN A 228 -1.37 -1.17 -7.31
C ASN A 228 -0.39 -0.37 -6.42
N ILE A 229 -0.87 0.66 -5.71
CA ILE A 229 -0.10 1.37 -4.69
C ILE A 229 -0.74 1.11 -3.33
N LEU A 230 -0.11 0.23 -2.55
CA LEU A 230 -0.57 -0.09 -1.21
C LEU A 230 -0.05 0.92 -0.20
N LEU A 231 -0.78 1.08 0.90
CA LEU A 231 -0.50 2.06 1.95
C LEU A 231 0.12 1.37 3.17
N ALA A 232 1.42 1.59 3.39
CA ALA A 232 2.10 1.14 4.59
C ALA A 232 1.64 1.99 5.80
N PRO A 233 1.65 1.43 7.02
CA PRO A 233 1.30 2.17 8.23
C PRO A 233 2.19 3.39 8.44
N PRO A 234 1.71 4.55 8.95
CA PRO A 234 2.54 5.72 9.24
C PRO A 234 3.77 5.41 10.12
N ASP A 235 4.84 6.20 9.95
CA ASP A 235 6.11 6.03 10.65
C ASP A 235 6.63 7.38 11.15
N ARG A 236 6.87 7.45 12.46
CA ARG A 236 7.28 8.67 13.16
C ARG A 236 8.66 9.17 12.77
N ASP A 237 9.49 8.29 12.22
CA ASP A 237 10.84 8.63 11.73
C ASP A 237 10.82 9.12 10.27
N SER A 238 9.66 9.08 9.60
CA SER A 238 9.50 9.55 8.22
C SER A 238 9.24 11.07 8.11
N SER A 239 9.36 11.60 6.90
CA SER A 239 9.05 13.00 6.56
C SER A 239 7.57 13.38 6.66
N PHE A 240 6.68 12.43 7.01
CA PHE A 240 5.25 12.66 7.26
C PHE A 240 4.72 11.68 8.31
N PRO A 241 4.94 11.94 9.62
CA PRO A 241 4.74 10.96 10.68
C PRO A 241 3.35 10.33 10.82
N ILE A 242 2.30 11.03 10.34
CA ILE A 242 0.90 10.59 10.47
C ILE A 242 0.30 10.08 9.15
N TYR A 243 1.01 10.25 8.03
CA TYR A 243 0.51 9.77 6.74
C TYR A 243 0.93 8.33 6.47
N PRO A 244 0.06 7.53 5.85
CA PRO A 244 0.43 6.22 5.41
C PRO A 244 1.41 6.34 4.24
N ARG A 245 2.40 5.46 4.16
CA ARG A 245 3.47 5.58 3.15
C ARG A 245 3.14 4.78 1.89
N PRO A 246 3.00 5.42 0.71
CA PRO A 246 2.68 4.71 -0.53
C PRO A 246 3.81 3.80 -1.00
N HIS A 247 3.50 2.52 -1.21
CA HIS A 247 4.43 1.52 -1.73
C HIS A 247 3.91 0.87 -2.99
N LEU A 248 4.80 0.67 -3.95
CA LEU A 248 4.47 -0.04 -5.18
C LEU A 248 4.20 -1.52 -4.90
N ALA A 249 3.07 -2.01 -5.39
CA ALA A 249 2.69 -3.41 -5.36
C ALA A 249 2.46 -3.97 -6.77
N ASP A 250 2.22 -5.27 -6.83
CA ASP A 250 1.90 -6.03 -8.05
C ASP A 250 2.88 -5.82 -9.22
N LEU A 251 4.08 -6.39 -9.09
CA LEU A 251 5.07 -6.42 -10.17
C LEU A 251 4.81 -7.55 -11.19
N GLY A 252 3.61 -8.17 -11.20
CA GLY A 252 3.27 -9.22 -12.17
C GLY A 252 3.21 -8.70 -13.61
N GLY A 253 2.82 -7.44 -13.79
CA GLY A 253 2.81 -6.72 -15.06
C GLY A 253 4.18 -6.21 -15.51
N ALA A 254 5.09 -6.00 -14.56
CA ALA A 254 6.39 -5.35 -14.78
C ALA A 254 7.36 -6.19 -15.62
N CYS A 255 8.41 -5.55 -16.13
CA CYS A 255 9.52 -6.24 -16.80
C CYS A 255 10.86 -5.62 -16.39
N LEU A 256 11.89 -6.46 -16.29
CA LEU A 256 13.28 -6.02 -16.31
C LEU A 256 13.69 -5.83 -17.77
N THR A 257 14.36 -4.73 -18.09
CA THR A 257 14.83 -4.44 -19.45
C THR A 257 16.00 -3.47 -19.42
N ASN A 258 16.58 -3.19 -20.59
CA ASN A 258 17.65 -2.21 -20.77
C ASN A 258 17.69 -1.70 -22.21
N ARG A 259 18.62 -0.79 -22.50
CA ARG A 259 18.76 -0.16 -23.83
C ARG A 259 19.21 -1.10 -24.94
N TYR A 260 19.63 -2.31 -24.59
CA TYR A 260 20.11 -3.33 -25.52
C TYR A 260 19.17 -4.54 -25.58
N ASP A 261 18.06 -4.53 -24.83
CA ASP A 261 17.07 -5.60 -24.86
C ASP A 261 16.30 -5.55 -26.18
N ALA A 262 16.46 -6.59 -27.00
CA ALA A 262 15.79 -6.71 -28.28
C ALA A 262 14.26 -6.65 -28.15
N LYS A 263 13.68 -7.12 -27.03
CA LYS A 263 12.23 -7.02 -26.80
C LYS A 263 11.81 -5.55 -26.62
N ASN A 264 12.62 -4.72 -25.96
CA ASN A 264 12.33 -3.30 -25.77
C ASN A 264 12.56 -2.49 -27.05
N ILE A 265 13.71 -2.69 -27.72
CA ILE A 265 14.06 -2.04 -28.99
C ILE A 265 12.99 -2.29 -30.05
N ASN A 266 12.51 -3.52 -30.16
CA ASN A 266 11.51 -3.91 -31.16
C ASN A 266 10.07 -3.72 -30.67
N HIS A 267 9.86 -3.10 -29.51
CA HIS A 267 8.56 -2.89 -28.87
C HIS A 267 7.73 -4.17 -28.62
N ASN A 268 8.36 -5.34 -28.54
CA ASN A 268 7.72 -6.64 -28.36
C ASN A 268 7.73 -7.14 -26.90
N MET A 269 7.75 -6.23 -25.93
CA MET A 269 7.67 -6.60 -24.51
C MET A 269 6.24 -7.02 -24.14
N SER A 270 6.11 -8.10 -23.36
CA SER A 270 4.81 -8.59 -22.86
C SER A 270 4.56 -8.05 -21.45
N PHE A 271 3.72 -7.04 -21.33
CA PHE A 271 3.33 -6.41 -20.05
C PHE A 271 1.81 -6.30 -19.90
N GLN A 272 1.36 -6.11 -18.67
CA GLN A 272 -0.03 -5.73 -18.38
C GLN A 272 -0.14 -4.20 -18.42
N ARG A 273 -1.31 -3.70 -18.80
CA ARG A 273 -1.59 -2.27 -18.91
C ARG A 273 -3.02 -1.99 -18.50
N THR A 274 -3.24 -0.83 -17.90
CA THR A 274 -4.56 -0.32 -17.55
C THR A 274 -4.83 0.94 -18.35
N GLN A 275 -5.94 0.94 -19.10
CA GLN A 275 -6.35 2.09 -19.90
C GLN A 275 -6.36 3.37 -19.06
N GLY A 276 -5.78 4.44 -19.60
CA GLY A 276 -5.63 5.73 -18.91
C GLY A 276 -4.35 5.84 -18.08
N TYR A 277 -3.64 4.74 -17.83
CA TYR A 277 -2.32 4.69 -17.19
C TYR A 277 -1.22 4.21 -18.15
N ASP A 278 -1.55 4.08 -19.44
CA ASP A 278 -0.57 3.76 -20.47
C ASP A 278 0.20 5.03 -20.87
N ALA A 279 1.52 5.07 -20.63
CA ALA A 279 2.36 6.12 -21.18
C ALA A 279 2.36 6.06 -22.72
N PRO A 280 2.57 7.19 -23.43
CA PRO A 280 2.60 7.22 -24.90
C PRO A 280 3.45 6.12 -25.52
N GLU A 281 4.65 5.89 -24.98
CA GLU A 281 5.60 4.90 -25.48
C GLU A 281 5.21 3.43 -25.25
N MET A 282 4.18 3.20 -24.43
CA MET A 282 3.58 1.88 -24.23
C MET A 282 2.56 1.55 -25.32
N THR A 283 2.10 2.55 -26.08
CA THR A 283 1.04 2.41 -27.10
C THR A 283 1.59 2.61 -28.51
N TYR A 284 0.94 1.99 -29.50
CA TYR A 284 1.32 2.09 -30.92
C TYR A 284 0.60 3.22 -31.66
N GLU A 285 -0.26 3.99 -30.97
CA GLU A 285 -1.24 4.88 -31.60
C GLU A 285 -0.67 6.21 -32.08
N ALA A 286 0.57 6.55 -31.69
CA ALA A 286 1.33 7.66 -32.25
C ALA A 286 2.72 7.14 -32.65
N PRO A 287 3.27 7.51 -33.82
CA PRO A 287 4.60 7.07 -34.22
C PRO A 287 5.62 7.72 -33.30
N LEU A 288 6.03 6.98 -32.27
CA LEU A 288 7.21 7.31 -31.48
C LEU A 288 8.41 7.39 -32.42
N LYS A 289 9.41 8.18 -32.06
CA LYS A 289 10.67 8.20 -32.81
C LYS A 289 11.27 6.79 -32.79
N PRO A 290 11.84 6.31 -33.91
CA PRO A 290 12.61 5.07 -33.90
C PRO A 290 13.67 5.12 -32.79
N GLY A 291 13.71 4.08 -31.95
CA GLY A 291 14.62 4.02 -30.80
C GLY A 291 14.07 4.59 -29.49
N THR A 292 12.79 5.01 -29.42
CA THR A 292 12.15 5.32 -28.14
C THR A 292 12.04 4.06 -27.27
N LEU A 293 12.77 4.04 -26.16
CA LEU A 293 12.79 2.92 -25.22
C LEU A 293 11.82 3.13 -24.07
N ARG A 294 11.30 2.03 -23.52
CA ARG A 294 10.61 2.01 -22.23
C ARG A 294 11.65 1.93 -21.11
N GLY A 295 11.47 2.70 -20.06
CA GLY A 295 12.45 2.80 -18.97
C GLY A 295 11.91 3.62 -17.79
N THR A 296 12.80 4.26 -17.03
CA THR A 296 12.43 5.12 -15.90
C THR A 296 11.44 6.22 -16.30
N CYS A 297 11.62 6.81 -17.49
CA CYS A 297 10.69 7.81 -18.04
C CYS A 297 9.24 7.30 -18.12
N THR A 298 9.03 6.01 -18.38
CA THR A 298 7.72 5.37 -18.38
C THR A 298 7.14 5.31 -16.98
N ASN A 299 7.94 4.91 -15.98
CA ASN A 299 7.53 4.93 -14.58
C ASN A 299 7.16 6.35 -14.13
N LEU A 300 7.96 7.36 -14.47
CA LEU A 300 7.69 8.77 -14.14
C LEU A 300 6.36 9.27 -14.68
N TRP A 301 6.02 8.90 -15.92
CA TRP A 301 4.73 9.27 -16.50
C TRP A 301 3.57 8.64 -15.73
N GLN A 302 3.68 7.36 -15.35
CA GLN A 302 2.65 6.69 -14.56
C GLN A 302 2.52 7.29 -13.15
N ILE A 303 3.63 7.71 -12.52
CA ILE A 303 3.62 8.45 -11.26
C ILE A 303 2.83 9.76 -11.40
N GLY A 304 3.05 10.50 -12.48
CA GLY A 304 2.27 11.70 -12.80
C GLY A 304 0.77 11.42 -12.87
N ARG A 305 0.36 10.29 -13.46
CA ARG A 305 -1.04 9.88 -13.52
C ARG A 305 -1.63 9.50 -12.16
N VAL A 306 -0.86 8.83 -11.31
CA VAL A 306 -1.29 8.53 -9.93
C VAL A 306 -1.51 9.82 -9.13
N ALA A 307 -0.60 10.79 -9.25
CA ALA A 307 -0.77 12.09 -8.58
C ALA A 307 -1.96 12.88 -9.13
N GLU A 308 -2.18 12.85 -10.45
CA GLU A 308 -3.37 13.43 -11.07
C GLU A 308 -4.67 12.76 -10.58
N ALA A 309 -4.66 11.43 -10.39
CA ALA A 309 -5.79 10.69 -9.83
C ALA A 309 -6.17 11.17 -8.42
N LEU A 310 -5.15 11.42 -7.58
CA LEU A 310 -5.35 11.97 -6.23
C LEU A 310 -5.94 13.38 -6.28
N MET A 311 -5.39 14.26 -7.10
CA MET A 311 -5.89 15.63 -7.23
C MET A 311 -7.35 15.68 -7.69
N LYS A 312 -7.68 14.90 -8.73
CA LYS A 312 -9.01 14.90 -9.35
C LYS A 312 -10.02 14.02 -8.61
N LEU A 313 -9.55 13.24 -7.63
CA LEU A 313 -10.29 12.14 -7.02
C LEU A 313 -10.87 11.19 -8.09
N GLU A 314 -10.11 10.90 -9.14
CA GLU A 314 -10.54 10.08 -10.28
C GLU A 314 -9.57 8.92 -10.53
N PRO A 315 -9.92 7.69 -10.12
CA PRO A 315 -9.03 6.54 -10.28
C PRO A 315 -9.10 5.94 -11.69
N TRP A 316 -10.13 6.26 -12.48
CA TRP A 316 -10.34 5.73 -13.83
C TRP A 316 -10.33 6.85 -14.83
N PHE A 317 -9.31 6.89 -15.66
CA PHE A 317 -9.17 7.93 -16.66
C PHE A 317 -9.34 7.40 -18.08
N LYS A 318 -9.77 8.29 -18.96
CA LYS A 318 -9.50 8.15 -20.39
C LYS A 318 -8.00 8.39 -20.65
N PRO A 319 -7.43 7.79 -21.71
CA PRO A 319 -6.10 8.17 -22.19
C PRO A 319 -6.00 9.68 -22.37
N ILE A 320 -4.82 10.25 -22.08
CA ILE A 320 -4.58 11.66 -22.34
C ILE A 320 -4.65 11.86 -23.86
N ASP A 321 -5.61 12.67 -24.30
CA ASP A 321 -5.66 13.08 -25.69
C ASP A 321 -4.57 14.13 -25.92
N TYR A 322 -3.46 13.69 -26.47
CA TYR A 322 -2.42 14.60 -26.89
C TYR A 322 -2.85 15.36 -28.17
N GLY A 323 -3.86 14.94 -28.92
CA GLY A 323 -4.28 15.56 -30.18
C GLY A 323 -3.51 15.05 -31.41
N LYS A 324 -4.11 15.17 -32.61
CA LYS A 324 -3.57 14.57 -33.85
C LYS A 324 -2.49 15.38 -34.61
N MET A 325 -2.01 16.54 -34.17
CA MET A 325 -1.05 17.34 -35.00
C MET A 325 0.12 18.06 -34.29
N VAL A 326 1.33 17.74 -34.79
CA VAL A 326 2.53 18.54 -35.15
C VAL A 326 3.28 19.45 -34.16
N HIS A 327 2.70 20.05 -33.12
CA HIS A 327 3.49 20.87 -32.16
C HIS A 327 3.48 20.27 -30.75
N LEU A 328 4.67 19.83 -30.30
CA LEU A 328 4.92 19.06 -29.08
C LEU A 328 4.93 19.92 -27.80
N GLU A 329 4.99 21.24 -27.94
CA GLU A 329 5.37 22.16 -26.86
C GLU A 329 4.17 22.78 -26.13
N ASP A 330 2.97 22.77 -26.74
CA ASP A 330 1.79 23.52 -26.25
C ASP A 330 0.49 22.70 -26.09
N ARG A 331 0.57 21.36 -26.05
CA ARG A 331 -0.62 20.55 -25.71
C ARG A 331 -0.89 20.73 -24.22
N SER A 332 -1.89 21.53 -23.87
CA SER A 332 -2.29 21.76 -22.49
C SER A 332 -2.62 20.42 -21.84
N ILE A 333 -1.67 19.84 -21.12
CA ILE A 333 -2.00 18.90 -20.05
C ILE A 333 -2.88 19.73 -19.14
N SER A 334 -4.19 19.47 -19.23
CA SER A 334 -5.24 20.33 -18.66
C SER A 334 -5.05 20.60 -17.17
N ILE A 335 -4.19 19.83 -16.51
CA ILE A 335 -3.83 19.95 -15.11
C ILE A 335 -3.33 21.34 -14.70
N LEU A 336 -2.66 22.09 -15.58
CA LEU A 336 -2.23 23.47 -15.26
C LEU A 336 -3.44 24.38 -15.05
N SER A 337 -4.39 24.34 -15.98
CA SER A 337 -5.63 25.13 -15.95
C SER A 337 -6.76 24.43 -15.19
N TRP A 338 -6.54 23.23 -14.66
CA TRP A 338 -7.58 22.44 -14.02
C TRP A 338 -8.01 23.11 -12.71
N GLN A 339 -9.32 23.15 -12.48
CA GLN A 339 -9.92 23.67 -11.27
C GLN A 339 -10.78 22.57 -10.68
N GLY A 340 -10.52 22.23 -9.42
CA GLY A 340 -11.35 21.28 -8.70
C GLY A 340 -12.68 21.89 -8.29
N SER A 341 -13.68 21.03 -8.12
CA SER A 341 -15.03 21.41 -7.72
C SER A 341 -15.27 21.30 -6.21
N LEU A 342 -14.34 20.68 -5.47
CA LEU A 342 -14.47 20.45 -4.02
C LEU A 342 -13.62 21.44 -3.22
N PRO A 343 -14.03 21.75 -1.97
CA PRO A 343 -13.18 22.48 -1.03
C PRO A 343 -11.81 21.82 -0.87
N GLY A 344 -10.75 22.61 -0.95
CA GLY A 344 -9.36 22.13 -0.83
C GLY A 344 -8.71 21.63 -2.13
N GLN A 345 -9.41 21.60 -3.27
CA GLN A 345 -8.81 21.24 -4.57
C GLN A 345 -8.11 22.42 -5.28
N ASN A 346 -7.74 23.45 -4.53
CA ASN A 346 -6.97 24.60 -4.98
C ASN A 346 -5.46 24.34 -4.87
N TYR A 347 -5.00 23.24 -5.48
CA TYR A 347 -3.60 22.80 -5.42
C TYR A 347 -2.64 23.84 -6.01
N SER A 348 -1.43 23.93 -5.43
CA SER A 348 -0.39 24.86 -5.84
C SER A 348 0.02 24.72 -7.31
N ALA A 349 0.50 25.83 -7.88
CA ALA A 349 1.06 25.81 -9.24
C ALA A 349 2.29 24.90 -9.33
N ALA A 350 3.12 24.83 -8.28
CA ALA A 350 4.29 23.97 -8.21
C ALA A 350 3.91 22.48 -8.36
N LEU A 351 2.91 22.01 -7.62
CA LEU A 351 2.43 20.63 -7.72
C LEU A 351 1.94 20.32 -9.14
N ARG A 352 1.14 21.22 -9.73
CA ARG A 352 0.61 21.06 -11.10
C ARG A 352 1.73 21.03 -12.14
N MET A 353 2.79 21.82 -11.97
CA MET A 353 3.93 21.86 -12.89
C MET A 353 4.72 20.55 -12.88
N ILE A 354 5.03 20.01 -11.70
CA ILE A 354 5.72 18.73 -11.58
C ILE A 354 4.91 17.60 -12.23
N ILE A 355 3.61 17.54 -11.95
CA ILE A 355 2.74 16.50 -12.54
C ILE A 355 2.67 16.67 -14.05
N ARG A 356 2.51 17.90 -14.57
CA ARG A 356 2.59 18.17 -16.01
C ARG A 356 3.91 17.68 -16.61
N ASP A 357 5.03 17.93 -15.95
CA ASP A 357 6.34 17.56 -16.46
C ASP A 357 6.55 16.05 -16.56
N CYS A 358 6.04 15.29 -15.58
CA CYS A 358 5.95 13.83 -15.68
C CYS A 358 5.08 13.37 -16.86
N LEU A 359 4.00 14.09 -17.17
CA LEU A 359 2.99 13.72 -18.17
C LEU A 359 3.31 14.16 -19.61
N LYS A 360 4.51 14.70 -19.87
CA LYS A 360 4.95 15.08 -21.22
C LYS A 360 4.92 13.88 -22.18
N PHE A 361 4.53 14.14 -23.42
CA PHE A 361 4.37 13.11 -24.45
C PHE A 361 5.69 12.39 -24.75
N GLU A 362 6.71 13.17 -25.15
CA GLU A 362 8.04 12.65 -25.49
C GLU A 362 8.78 12.20 -24.21
N PRO A 363 9.20 10.92 -24.11
CA PRO A 363 9.90 10.42 -22.92
C PRO A 363 11.17 11.19 -22.58
N SER A 364 11.92 11.68 -23.57
CA SER A 364 13.15 12.46 -23.35
C SER A 364 12.89 13.90 -22.86
N ALA A 365 11.64 14.39 -22.92
CA ALA A 365 11.26 15.71 -22.44
C ALA A 365 10.80 15.72 -20.97
N ARG A 366 10.60 14.52 -20.39
CA ARG A 366 10.27 14.34 -18.97
C ARG A 366 11.57 14.54 -18.15
N PRO A 367 11.56 15.35 -17.08
CA PRO A 367 12.74 15.50 -16.24
C PRO A 367 13.13 14.17 -15.59
N GLY A 368 14.42 13.92 -15.42
CA GLY A 368 14.91 12.73 -14.72
C GLY A 368 14.79 12.84 -13.20
N LEU A 369 15.12 11.75 -12.51
CA LEU A 369 15.01 11.64 -11.05
C LEU A 369 15.95 12.62 -10.32
N GLU A 370 17.11 12.88 -10.90
CA GLU A 370 18.10 13.87 -10.43
C GLU A 370 17.58 15.30 -10.46
N THR A 371 16.53 15.58 -11.23
CA THR A 371 15.86 16.89 -11.27
C THR A 371 14.64 16.89 -10.34
N LEU A 372 13.76 15.88 -10.45
CA LEU A 372 12.47 15.87 -9.77
C LEU A 372 12.58 15.70 -8.24
N LEU A 373 13.47 14.83 -7.75
CA LEU A 373 13.59 14.60 -6.31
C LEU A 373 14.04 15.87 -5.54
N PRO A 374 15.09 16.59 -5.98
CA PRO A 374 15.42 17.90 -5.38
C PRO A 374 14.28 18.91 -5.46
N GLU A 375 13.54 18.95 -6.57
CA GLU A 375 12.42 19.88 -6.74
C GLU A 375 11.28 19.60 -5.75
N ILE A 376 10.97 18.33 -5.49
CA ILE A 376 10.01 17.94 -4.44
C ILE A 376 10.48 18.39 -3.06
N GLU A 377 11.75 18.12 -2.71
CA GLU A 377 12.27 18.49 -1.39
C GLU A 377 12.29 20.00 -1.16
N GLN A 378 12.49 20.80 -2.22
CA GLN A 378 12.41 22.26 -2.13
C GLN A 378 10.98 22.77 -1.96
N ASN A 379 9.99 22.16 -2.62
CA ASN A 379 8.60 22.62 -2.59
C ASN A 379 7.83 22.12 -1.36
N LYS A 380 8.14 20.93 -0.82
CA LYS A 380 7.45 20.32 0.32
C LYS A 380 7.29 21.29 1.52
N PRO A 381 8.35 21.90 2.08
CA PRO A 381 8.20 22.76 3.25
C PRO A 381 7.28 23.97 3.04
N LEU A 382 7.12 24.42 1.79
CA LEU A 382 6.29 25.56 1.42
C LEU A 382 4.80 25.21 1.38
N HIS A 383 4.47 23.94 1.18
CA HIS A 383 3.11 23.48 0.90
C HIS A 383 2.57 22.47 1.93
N CYS A 384 3.40 22.01 2.88
CA CYS A 384 3.04 20.99 3.85
C CYS A 384 2.39 21.51 5.15
N GLN A 385 2.40 22.82 5.39
CA GLN A 385 1.75 23.46 6.56
C GLN A 385 2.17 22.83 7.92
N GLY A 386 3.39 22.30 8.01
CA GLY A 386 3.94 21.68 9.21
C GLY A 386 3.49 20.23 9.47
N ILE A 387 2.61 19.67 8.63
CA ILE A 387 2.16 18.26 8.77
C ILE A 387 3.29 17.26 8.51
N ASP A 388 4.31 17.69 7.75
CA ASP A 388 5.57 16.97 7.49
C ASP A 388 6.41 16.74 8.76
N LYS A 389 6.11 17.46 9.85
CA LYS A 389 6.79 17.29 11.13
C LYS A 389 5.85 16.90 12.27
N TYR A 390 4.55 17.07 12.09
CA TYR A 390 3.55 16.81 13.12
C TYR A 390 3.65 15.37 13.62
N GLY A 391 3.82 15.18 14.93
CA GLY A 391 3.96 13.85 15.54
C GLY A 391 5.39 13.29 15.61
N SER A 392 6.37 13.97 15.01
CA SER A 392 7.78 13.61 15.18
C SER A 392 8.27 13.91 16.60
N ASP A 393 9.38 13.30 17.00
CA ASP A 393 10.00 13.55 18.31
C ASP A 393 10.36 15.03 18.51
N ASP A 394 10.82 15.70 17.47
CA ASP A 394 11.16 17.13 17.53
C ASP A 394 9.91 17.99 17.66
N TRP A 395 8.81 17.61 17.02
CA TRP A 395 7.53 18.28 17.21
C TRP A 395 7.04 18.15 18.66
N PHE A 396 7.08 16.95 19.25
CA PHE A 396 6.72 16.75 20.66
C PHE A 396 7.60 17.59 21.61
N LYS A 397 8.92 17.64 21.38
CA LYS A 397 9.83 18.50 22.17
C LYS A 397 9.38 19.96 22.13
N ILE A 398 9.06 20.49 20.95
CA ILE A 398 8.62 21.88 20.78
C ILE A 398 7.29 22.14 21.49
N GLU A 399 6.29 21.26 21.33
CA GLU A 399 4.98 21.43 21.95
C GLU A 399 5.04 21.32 23.49
N ARG A 400 5.89 20.45 24.04
CA ARG A 400 6.16 20.41 25.49
C ARG A 400 6.70 21.74 26.01
N THR A 401 7.67 22.33 25.33
CA THR A 401 8.22 23.64 25.72
C THR A 401 7.13 24.72 25.71
N LYS A 402 6.26 24.72 24.69
CA LYS A 402 5.12 25.65 24.62
C LYS A 402 4.11 25.42 25.73
N ALA A 403 3.77 24.17 26.04
CA ALA A 403 2.84 23.82 27.12
C ALA A 403 3.38 24.24 28.48
N ASN A 404 4.64 23.92 28.79
CA ASN A 404 5.29 24.33 30.04
C ASN A 404 5.32 25.86 30.20
N ALA A 405 5.59 26.59 29.12
CA ALA A 405 5.57 28.05 29.15
C ALA A 405 4.17 28.63 29.43
N ARG A 406 3.10 27.94 29.01
CA ARG A 406 1.70 28.33 29.29
C ARG A 406 1.30 28.05 30.74
N ASP A 407 1.82 26.96 31.32
CA ASP A 407 1.47 26.56 32.70
C ASP A 407 2.15 27.40 33.78
N ILE A 408 3.34 27.96 33.52
CA ILE A 408 4.04 28.89 34.44
C ILE A 408 3.19 30.14 34.77
N GLY A 409 2.17 30.46 33.96
CA GLY A 409 1.29 31.61 34.15
C GLY A 409 -0.10 31.33 34.73
N LYS A 410 -0.48 30.07 35.02
CA LYS A 410 -1.84 29.74 35.48
C LYS A 410 -1.91 29.61 37.02
N PRO A 411 -2.86 30.29 37.69
CA PRO A 411 -3.13 30.03 39.10
C PRO A 411 -3.66 28.61 39.30
N PRO A 412 -3.41 27.98 40.47
CA PRO A 412 -3.83 26.62 40.73
C PRO A 412 -5.36 26.47 40.63
N PRO A 413 -5.86 25.36 40.07
CA PRO A 413 -7.29 25.16 39.87
C PRO A 413 -8.03 25.07 41.22
N HIS A 414 -9.17 25.77 41.32
CA HIS A 414 -10.06 25.69 42.46
C HIS A 414 -10.79 24.33 42.46
N ILE A 415 -10.63 23.58 43.55
CA ILE A 415 -10.94 22.13 43.65
C ILE A 415 -12.44 21.78 43.50
N ASP A 416 -13.36 22.75 43.59
CA ASP A 416 -14.82 22.50 43.59
C ASP A 416 -15.58 23.32 42.53
N SER A 417 -15.10 23.33 41.29
CA SER A 417 -15.86 23.94 40.18
C SER A 417 -16.81 22.90 39.58
N PRO A 418 -18.14 23.10 39.60
CA PRO A 418 -19.08 22.15 39.00
C PRO A 418 -18.80 21.98 37.49
N GLU A 419 -18.90 20.74 37.00
CA GLU A 419 -18.78 20.43 35.56
C GLU A 419 -19.67 21.38 34.74
N THR A 420 -19.03 22.23 33.95
CA THR A 420 -19.74 23.16 33.09
C THR A 420 -20.09 22.50 31.76
N GLU A 421 -21.14 22.99 31.09
CA GLU A 421 -21.47 22.59 29.72
C GLU A 421 -20.30 22.83 28.74
N ALA A 422 -19.44 23.82 29.01
CA ALA A 422 -18.22 24.06 28.25
C ALA A 422 -17.22 22.90 28.40
N SER A 423 -16.96 22.44 29.62
CA SER A 423 -16.07 21.30 29.88
C SER A 423 -16.57 20.01 29.19
N ARG A 424 -17.88 19.76 29.19
CA ARG A 424 -18.48 18.62 28.48
C ARG A 424 -18.34 18.72 26.96
N ARG A 425 -18.39 19.93 26.40
CA ARG A 425 -18.17 20.16 24.96
C ARG A 425 -16.71 19.92 24.58
N GLU A 426 -15.78 20.39 25.39
CA GLU A 426 -14.34 20.14 25.20
C GLU A 426 -14.01 18.65 25.24
N GLU A 427 -14.55 17.92 26.21
CA GLU A 427 -14.37 16.47 26.32
C GLU A 427 -14.94 15.71 25.09
N ARG A 428 -16.14 16.11 24.63
CA ARG A 428 -16.74 15.53 23.41
C ARG A 428 -15.91 15.81 22.17
N GLU A 429 -15.36 17.01 22.04
CA GLU A 429 -14.52 17.39 20.92
C GLU A 429 -13.18 16.66 20.94
N LEU A 430 -12.52 16.56 22.10
CA LEU A 430 -11.30 15.77 22.28
C LEU A 430 -11.54 14.32 21.87
N LYS A 431 -12.62 13.71 22.35
CA LYS A 431 -13.01 12.35 21.98
C LYS A 431 -13.19 12.21 20.46
N ARG A 432 -13.90 13.15 19.83
CA ARG A 432 -14.13 13.17 18.39
C ARG A 432 -12.82 13.27 17.60
N ARG A 433 -11.87 14.12 18.04
CA ARG A 433 -10.56 14.26 17.40
C ARG A 433 -9.70 13.01 17.58
N LEU A 434 -9.73 12.39 18.76
CA LEU A 434 -9.05 11.11 19.03
C LEU A 434 -9.61 9.97 18.17
N ASP A 435 -10.93 9.87 18.04
CA ASP A 435 -11.57 8.89 17.16
C ASP A 435 -11.16 9.08 15.69
N LYS A 436 -11.03 10.33 15.24
CA LYS A 436 -10.53 10.65 13.89
C LYS A 436 -9.02 10.38 13.73
N ALA A 437 -8.24 10.57 14.80
CA ALA A 437 -6.80 10.35 14.86
C ALA A 437 -6.40 8.86 14.96
N ALA A 438 -7.34 7.99 15.34
CA ALA A 438 -7.11 6.56 15.55
C ALA A 438 -6.30 5.84 14.44
N PRO A 439 -6.47 6.14 13.14
CA PRO A 439 -5.71 5.49 12.09
C PRO A 439 -4.20 5.71 12.19
N TRP A 440 -3.72 6.86 12.65
CA TRP A 440 -2.28 7.11 12.77
C TRP A 440 -1.78 6.97 14.21
N LEU A 441 -2.62 7.19 15.22
CA LEU A 441 -2.26 6.93 16.62
C LEU A 441 -1.95 5.46 16.92
N ARG A 442 -2.50 4.53 16.16
CA ARG A 442 -2.24 3.11 16.35
C ARG A 442 -0.81 2.67 15.97
N THR A 443 -0.08 3.47 15.20
CA THR A 443 1.34 3.18 14.92
C THR A 443 2.27 3.84 15.94
N TRP A 444 1.69 4.64 16.85
CA TRP A 444 2.41 5.30 17.92
C TRP A 444 2.42 4.42 19.17
N THR A 445 3.38 4.67 20.05
CA THR A 445 3.43 4.03 21.36
C THR A 445 2.32 4.54 22.27
N LEU A 446 1.95 3.75 23.30
CA LEU A 446 0.97 4.17 24.29
C LEU A 446 1.37 5.52 24.94
N GLN A 447 2.65 5.68 25.23
CA GLN A 447 3.19 6.90 25.84
C GLN A 447 2.99 8.13 24.93
N GLU A 448 3.24 7.99 23.63
CA GLU A 448 3.03 9.06 22.65
C GLU A 448 1.54 9.43 22.51
N GLY A 449 0.66 8.43 22.51
CA GLY A 449 -0.79 8.67 22.49
C GLY A 449 -1.28 9.41 23.73
N GLU A 450 -0.80 9.02 24.91
CA GLU A 450 -1.08 9.72 26.17
C GLU A 450 -0.52 11.14 26.19
N GLU A 451 0.68 11.34 25.63
CA GLU A 451 1.29 12.65 25.49
C GLU A 451 0.48 13.57 24.58
N LEU A 452 0.00 13.07 23.44
CA LEU A 452 -0.90 13.83 22.58
C LEU A 452 -2.19 14.22 23.32
N CYS A 453 -2.79 13.30 24.07
CA CYS A 453 -3.99 13.59 24.86
C CYS A 453 -3.76 14.73 25.87
N LYS A 454 -2.59 14.76 26.50
CA LYS A 454 -2.20 15.83 27.44
C LYS A 454 -1.97 17.17 26.72
N LEU A 455 -1.31 17.14 25.57
CA LEU A 455 -1.05 18.35 24.77
C LEU A 455 -2.34 18.92 24.16
N ASN A 456 -3.27 18.05 23.75
CA ASN A 456 -4.52 18.40 23.07
C ASN A 456 -4.32 19.31 21.85
N VAL A 457 -3.29 19.00 21.04
CA VAL A 457 -2.96 19.74 19.81
C VAL A 457 -3.09 18.80 18.62
N PHE A 458 -4.17 18.95 17.86
CA PHE A 458 -4.43 18.18 16.64
C PHE A 458 -4.12 19.00 15.38
N PRO A 459 -3.79 18.35 14.24
CA PRO A 459 -3.61 19.07 12.98
C PRO A 459 -4.97 19.61 12.50
N ASP A 460 -4.94 20.51 11.52
CA ASP A 460 -6.16 20.89 10.80
C ASP A 460 -6.77 19.64 10.15
N GLU A 461 -8.09 19.47 10.31
CA GLU A 461 -8.86 18.36 9.76
C GLU A 461 -8.72 18.19 8.24
N ASN A 462 -8.49 19.30 7.53
CA ASN A 462 -8.32 19.34 6.07
C ASN A 462 -6.93 18.87 5.63
N LEU A 463 -6.00 18.70 6.58
CA LEU A 463 -4.69 18.09 6.35
C LEU A 463 -4.72 16.59 6.65
N GLU A 464 -5.81 16.03 7.16
CA GLU A 464 -5.92 14.60 7.42
C GLU A 464 -6.49 13.85 6.21
N VAL A 465 -6.02 12.62 5.98
CA VAL A 465 -6.53 11.76 4.91
C VAL A 465 -7.73 10.93 5.37
N GLU A 466 -8.61 10.58 4.43
CA GLU A 466 -9.79 9.77 4.63
C GLU A 466 -9.52 8.32 4.23
N TYR A 467 -9.97 7.37 5.06
CA TYR A 467 -9.77 5.93 4.82
C TYR A 467 -11.08 5.24 4.46
N ARG A 468 -10.97 4.10 3.76
CA ARG A 468 -12.15 3.28 3.44
C ARG A 468 -12.58 2.49 4.69
N PRO A 469 -13.84 2.60 5.15
CA PRO A 469 -14.29 1.89 6.36
C PRO A 469 -14.12 0.37 6.28
N LYS A 470 -14.40 -0.23 5.10
CA LYS A 470 -14.48 -1.69 4.92
C LYS A 470 -13.14 -2.43 4.76
N ASN A 471 -12.04 -1.71 4.55
CA ASN A 471 -10.71 -2.33 4.41
C ASN A 471 -9.89 -2.22 5.71
N ASN A 472 -10.48 -1.61 6.74
CA ASN A 472 -9.81 -1.40 7.99
C ASN A 472 -10.16 -2.54 8.94
N PHE A 473 -9.35 -3.61 8.95
CA PHE A 473 -9.48 -4.69 9.93
C PHE A 473 -9.30 -4.20 11.39
N TRP A 474 -8.92 -2.92 11.59
CA TRP A 474 -8.78 -2.19 12.85
C TRP A 474 -9.84 -1.08 13.05
N THR A 475 -10.76 -0.82 12.11
CA THR A 475 -11.85 0.11 12.44
C THR A 475 -12.77 -0.55 13.46
N THR A 476 -13.15 0.24 14.45
CA THR A 476 -14.26 0.03 15.39
C THR A 476 -15.64 -0.13 14.72
N ASP A 477 -15.67 -0.43 13.41
CA ASP A 477 -16.89 -0.75 12.70
C ASP A 477 -17.40 -2.09 13.26
N GLU A 478 -18.58 -2.04 13.88
CA GLU A 478 -19.26 -3.14 14.59
C GLU A 478 -19.52 -4.40 13.71
N ASN A 479 -19.03 -4.39 12.46
CA ASN A 479 -19.26 -5.35 11.40
C ASN A 479 -18.13 -6.39 11.22
N TYR A 480 -16.97 -6.23 11.88
CA TYR A 480 -15.87 -7.21 11.85
C TYR A 480 -15.47 -7.62 13.27
N ASN A 481 -16.40 -8.21 14.00
CA ASN A 481 -16.09 -8.83 15.28
C ASN A 481 -15.63 -10.27 15.07
N VAL A 482 -14.36 -10.54 15.32
CA VAL A 482 -13.83 -11.91 15.41
C VAL A 482 -13.92 -12.32 16.88
N TYR A 483 -14.76 -13.32 17.20
CA TYR A 483 -14.96 -13.82 18.56
C TYR A 483 -14.35 -15.22 18.72
N ALA A 484 -13.68 -15.45 19.85
CA ALA A 484 -13.20 -16.77 20.25
C ALA A 484 -14.20 -17.41 21.24
N THR A 485 -14.90 -18.45 20.78
CA THR A 485 -15.76 -19.36 21.58
C THR A 485 -16.94 -18.73 22.36
N ASP A 486 -17.80 -19.58 22.94
CA ASP A 486 -19.11 -19.27 23.56
C ASP A 486 -19.08 -18.31 24.78
N GLU A 487 -17.92 -17.72 25.08
CA GLU A 487 -17.75 -16.65 26.04
C GLU A 487 -17.30 -15.39 25.30
N VAL A 488 -18.10 -14.33 25.39
CA VAL A 488 -17.92 -13.02 24.74
C VAL A 488 -16.56 -12.41 25.11
N THR A 489 -15.52 -12.84 24.41
CA THR A 489 -14.15 -12.34 24.58
C THR A 489 -13.71 -11.72 23.27
N PHE A 490 -13.56 -10.41 23.31
CA PHE A 490 -13.10 -9.55 22.22
C PHE A 490 -11.67 -9.94 21.85
N ILE A 491 -11.39 -10.33 20.60
CA ILE A 491 -10.00 -10.47 20.14
C ILE A 491 -9.48 -9.03 19.98
N HIS A 492 -8.77 -8.58 21.03
CA HIS A 492 -8.19 -7.25 21.18
C HIS A 492 -7.37 -6.86 19.93
N PRO A 493 -7.19 -5.54 19.65
CA PRO A 493 -6.48 -5.04 18.50
C PRO A 493 -5.01 -5.46 18.56
N LEU A 494 -4.38 -5.49 17.38
CA LEU A 494 -2.93 -5.31 17.21
C LEU A 494 -2.40 -4.30 18.25
N PRO A 495 -1.22 -4.52 18.86
CA PRO A 495 -0.80 -4.30 20.26
C PRO A 495 -1.01 -2.93 20.95
N TYR A 496 -1.99 -2.14 20.55
CA TYR A 496 -2.15 -0.75 20.94
C TYR A 496 -3.51 -0.59 21.62
N ARG A 497 -3.49 -0.66 22.96
CA ARG A 497 -4.65 -0.34 23.81
C ARG A 497 -4.98 1.15 23.62
N ILE A 498 -6.16 1.43 23.06
CA ILE A 498 -6.79 2.73 23.22
C ILE A 498 -7.09 2.91 24.72
N VAL A 499 -6.72 4.06 25.25
CA VAL A 499 -6.91 4.50 26.64
C VAL A 499 -8.33 4.16 27.13
N ALA A 500 -8.42 3.53 28.30
CA ALA A 500 -9.67 3.11 28.92
C ALA A 500 -10.59 4.32 29.20
N GLY A 501 -11.86 4.24 28.79
CA GLY A 501 -12.86 5.25 29.14
C GLY A 501 -14.22 5.25 28.42
N ALA A 502 -14.48 4.40 27.42
CA ALA A 502 -15.79 4.39 26.73
C ALA A 502 -16.84 3.49 27.44
N PRO A 503 -18.05 3.98 27.73
CA PRO A 503 -19.11 3.14 28.30
C PRO A 503 -19.59 2.09 27.28
N ARG A 504 -19.66 0.84 27.75
CA ARG A 504 -20.18 -0.31 27.01
C ARG A 504 -21.65 -0.07 26.63
N ARG A 505 -21.97 -0.03 25.33
CA ARG A 505 -23.35 -0.17 24.83
C ARG A 505 -23.55 -1.62 24.38
N VAL A 506 -24.51 -2.29 25.00
CA VAL A 506 -25.04 -3.57 24.56
C VAL A 506 -26.01 -3.28 23.42
N VAL A 507 -25.72 -3.76 22.20
CA VAL A 507 -26.65 -3.70 21.07
C VAL A 507 -27.20 -5.11 20.84
N SER A 508 -28.51 -5.25 20.99
CA SER A 508 -29.26 -6.47 20.73
C SER A 508 -29.84 -6.44 19.31
N GLN A 509 -29.25 -7.13 18.34
CA GLN A 509 -29.91 -7.52 17.07
C GLN A 509 -29.37 -8.86 16.57
N GLU A 510 -30.21 -9.60 15.84
CA GLU A 510 -30.06 -11.01 15.47
C GLU A 510 -28.76 -11.30 14.70
N THR A 511 -27.85 -12.00 15.38
CA THR A 511 -26.54 -12.42 14.88
C THR A 511 -26.65 -13.69 14.02
N THR A 512 -26.16 -13.63 12.78
CA THR A 512 -25.92 -14.86 11.99
C THR A 512 -24.49 -15.36 12.27
N PHE A 513 -24.37 -16.59 12.77
CA PHE A 513 -23.08 -17.21 13.11
C PHE A 513 -22.55 -18.06 11.95
N LEU A 514 -21.34 -17.79 11.49
CA LEU A 514 -20.60 -18.68 10.60
C LEU A 514 -19.53 -19.42 11.42
N LYS A 515 -19.72 -20.72 11.64
CA LYS A 515 -18.77 -21.58 12.36
C LYS A 515 -17.73 -22.14 11.40
N ILE A 516 -16.46 -21.81 11.59
CA ILE A 516 -15.34 -22.38 10.82
C ILE A 516 -14.27 -22.84 11.82
N GLY A 517 -14.20 -24.15 12.07
CA GLY A 517 -13.38 -24.71 13.14
C GLY A 517 -13.90 -24.29 14.53
N ASP A 518 -12.99 -23.83 15.39
CA ASP A 518 -13.28 -23.37 16.76
C ASP A 518 -13.60 -21.85 16.84
N LEU A 519 -13.61 -21.16 15.69
CA LEU A 519 -13.91 -19.73 15.57
C LEU A 519 -15.33 -19.50 15.05
N HIS A 520 -16.02 -18.55 15.69
CA HIS A 520 -17.35 -18.08 15.31
C HIS A 520 -17.22 -16.68 14.70
N LEU A 521 -17.51 -16.56 13.40
CA LEU A 521 -17.56 -15.28 12.71
C LEU A 521 -19.00 -14.76 12.77
N VAL A 522 -19.16 -13.50 13.17
CA VAL A 522 -20.45 -12.80 13.19
C VAL A 522 -20.51 -11.85 12.01
N SER A 523 -21.52 -12.00 11.15
CA SER A 523 -21.86 -10.97 10.17
C SER A 523 -23.18 -10.31 10.57
N ASN A 524 -23.19 -8.99 10.75
CA ASN A 524 -24.43 -8.24 10.81
C ASN A 524 -24.94 -8.04 9.38
N THR A 525 -25.89 -8.86 8.97
CA THR A 525 -26.65 -8.57 7.74
C THR A 525 -27.74 -7.57 8.12
N ALA A 526 -27.56 -6.31 7.69
CA ALA A 526 -28.68 -5.38 7.65
C ALA A 526 -29.66 -5.90 6.59
N GLN A 527 -30.71 -6.60 7.00
CA GLN A 527 -31.82 -6.91 6.10
C GLN A 527 -32.48 -5.59 5.66
N GLY A 528 -32.34 -5.29 4.38
CA GLY A 528 -33.21 -4.34 3.70
C GLY A 528 -34.65 -4.83 3.83
N GLY A 529 -35.53 -3.94 4.28
CA GLY A 529 -36.96 -4.20 4.35
C GLY A 529 -37.49 -4.61 2.97
N ALA A 530 -38.19 -5.74 2.94
CA ALA A 530 -39.07 -6.08 1.84
C ALA A 530 -40.20 -5.03 1.76
N PRO A 531 -40.63 -4.59 0.56
CA PRO A 531 -41.95 -4.03 0.42
C PRO A 531 -42.98 -5.14 0.58
N LEU A 532 -44.01 -4.85 1.37
CA LEU A 532 -45.25 -5.60 1.39
C LEU A 532 -45.89 -5.58 -0.01
N SER A 533 -46.48 -6.73 -0.38
CA SER A 533 -47.27 -7.12 -1.57
C SER A 533 -46.53 -7.26 -2.89
#